data_AF-A0A161Y3S4-F1
#
_entry.id   AF-A0A161Y3S4-F1
#
_cell.length_a   1.000
_cell.length_b   1.000
_cell.length_c   1.000
_cell.angle_alpha   90.00
_cell.angle_beta   90.00
_cell.angle_gamma   90.00
#
_symmetry.space_group_name_H-M   'P 1'
#
loop_
_entity.id
_entity.type
_entity.pdbx_description
1 polymer ?
#
loop_
_entity_poly.entity_id
_entity_poly.type
_entity_poly.pdbx_seq_one_letter_code
_entity_poly.pdbx_strand_id
1 'polypeptide(L)'
;MVMRDYCRYTNGGFTCFDGQSTVTLNYEIPFINFDLSTLNEKSELPLAQHILCDFIWEQLVKRNNSSHKIRVLIDEAWRLVKIPEALEFLDKMFRRARKKNTSTVVISQQFHEFYSEGTKSIIKNADTKLFLPPDATSVKDIQEVFQLTEGEAEFLRTCRRGEGLLKVNNISAKLEIEIPPVEMEFVETNQNNKHERQMEKQKVGVA
;
A
#
# COMPACT_ATOMS: atom_id res chain seq x y z
N MET A 1 -4.92 22.95 5.78
CA MET A 1 -5.27 22.24 7.02
C MET A 1 -4.08 22.42 7.94
N VAL A 2 -4.28 22.99 9.13
CA VAL A 2 -3.22 23.14 10.13
C VAL A 2 -3.22 21.87 10.97
N MET A 3 -2.16 21.06 10.88
CA MET A 3 -2.06 19.71 11.49
C MET A 3 -1.64 19.76 12.96
N ARG A 4 -2.17 20.72 13.75
CA ARG A 4 -1.81 20.93 15.16
C ARG A 4 -2.02 19.69 16.03
N ASP A 5 -3.00 18.85 15.70
CA ASP A 5 -3.35 17.65 16.47
C ASP A 5 -2.31 16.52 16.33
N TYR A 6 -1.41 16.60 15.33
CA TYR A 6 -0.33 15.63 15.10
C TYR A 6 1.03 16.13 15.61
N CYS A 7 1.12 17.37 16.10
CA CYS A 7 2.31 17.93 16.71
C CYS A 7 2.36 17.56 18.20
N ARG A 8 2.86 16.36 18.53
CA ARG A 8 3.36 16.11 19.90
C ARG A 8 4.81 16.57 19.97
N TYR A 9 5.03 17.70 20.65
CA TYR A 9 6.24 18.25 21.27
C TYR A 9 6.40 19.76 21.02
N THR A 10 5.72 20.57 21.84
CA THR A 10 6.17 21.95 22.09
C THR A 10 7.39 21.86 23.02
N ASN A 11 8.57 22.17 22.49
CA ASN A 11 9.90 22.18 23.14
C ASN A 11 10.84 20.97 22.88
N GLY A 12 10.79 20.35 21.70
CA GLY A 12 11.89 19.47 21.26
C GLY A 12 11.60 18.63 20.01
N GLY A 13 12.30 18.93 18.91
CA GLY A 13 12.82 17.91 17.98
C GLY A 13 11.99 17.40 16.81
N PHE A 14 10.67 17.61 16.72
CA PHE A 14 9.88 17.15 15.57
C PHE A 14 8.99 18.26 14.99
N THR A 15 9.48 18.92 13.93
CA THR A 15 8.78 19.99 13.19
C THR A 15 8.16 19.52 11.88
N CYS A 16 8.21 18.22 11.57
CA CYS A 16 7.50 17.68 10.41
C CYS A 16 5.99 17.90 10.63
N PHE A 17 5.33 18.56 9.66
CA PHE A 17 3.88 18.85 9.64
C PHE A 17 3.37 20.10 10.40
N ASP A 18 4.23 20.98 10.92
CA ASP A 18 3.82 22.25 11.57
C ASP A 18 3.54 23.41 10.58
N GLY A 19 2.83 23.11 9.49
CA GLY A 19 2.60 24.10 8.42
C GLY A 19 1.34 23.83 7.62
N GLN A 20 0.83 24.87 6.96
CA GLN A 20 -0.27 24.72 6.01
C GLN A 20 0.26 23.98 4.77
N SER A 21 -0.34 22.82 4.47
CA SER A 21 -0.05 22.12 3.21
C SER A 21 -0.31 23.01 1.99
N THR A 22 0.62 23.02 1.05
CA THR A 22 0.53 23.72 -0.24
C THR A 22 -0.06 22.84 -1.34
N VAL A 23 -0.27 21.55 -1.07
CA VAL A 23 -0.78 20.58 -2.04
C VAL A 23 -2.31 20.62 -2.05
N THR A 24 -2.90 20.76 -3.24
CA THR A 24 -4.34 20.62 -3.46
C THR A 24 -4.60 19.38 -4.29
N LEU A 25 -5.45 18.49 -3.78
CA LEU A 25 -5.90 17.31 -4.52
C LEU A 25 -7.18 17.66 -5.29
N ASN A 26 -7.21 17.32 -6.57
CA ASN A 26 -8.39 17.48 -7.41
C ASN A 26 -8.62 16.19 -8.23
N TYR A 27 -9.82 16.06 -8.80
CA TYR A 27 -10.24 14.87 -9.54
C TYR A 27 -9.75 14.83 -11.00
N GLU A 28 -9.09 15.90 -11.48
CA GLU A 28 -8.57 16.00 -12.84
C GLU A 28 -7.18 15.36 -12.96
N ILE A 29 -6.47 15.20 -11.84
CA ILE A 29 -5.16 14.56 -11.81
C ILE A 29 -5.35 13.02 -11.81
N PRO A 30 -4.87 12.30 -12.86
CA PRO A 30 -5.13 10.87 -13.00
C PRO A 30 -4.30 10.00 -12.04
N PHE A 31 -3.16 10.51 -11.56
CA PHE A 31 -2.25 9.76 -10.70
C PHE A 31 -1.53 10.71 -9.74
N ILE A 32 -1.52 10.36 -8.45
CA ILE A 32 -0.89 11.13 -7.38
C ILE A 32 -0.02 10.17 -6.58
N ASN A 33 1.27 10.46 -6.50
CA ASN A 33 2.23 9.72 -5.69
C ASN A 33 2.73 10.61 -4.55
N PHE A 34 2.68 10.11 -3.32
CA PHE A 34 3.30 10.74 -2.17
C PHE A 34 4.59 9.98 -1.84
N ASP A 35 5.73 10.57 -2.18
CA ASP A 35 7.02 9.98 -1.90
C ASP A 35 7.41 10.20 -0.43
N LEU A 36 7.62 9.10 0.30
CA LEU A 36 8.02 9.07 1.71
C LEU A 36 9.43 8.54 1.91
N SER A 37 10.18 8.30 0.83
CA SER A 37 11.49 7.64 0.87
C SER A 37 12.56 8.40 1.65
N THR A 38 12.41 9.72 1.82
CA THR A 38 13.37 10.57 2.55
C THR A 38 13.10 10.64 4.04
N LEU A 39 11.97 10.12 4.52
CA LEU A 39 11.57 10.19 5.93
C LEU A 39 12.22 9.09 6.75
N ASN A 40 12.47 9.38 8.03
CA ASN A 40 12.96 8.39 8.97
C ASN A 40 11.91 7.29 9.19
N GLU A 41 12.29 6.04 8.91
CA GLU A 41 11.39 4.88 8.97
C GLU A 41 10.78 4.62 10.36
N LYS A 42 11.49 4.94 11.44
CA LYS A 42 11.06 4.61 12.81
C LYS A 42 10.15 5.65 13.42
N SER A 43 10.36 6.93 13.11
CA SER A 43 9.67 8.03 13.78
C SER A 43 8.75 8.83 12.86
N GLU A 44 9.19 9.14 11.65
CA GLU A 44 8.49 10.08 10.76
C GLU A 44 7.52 9.36 9.85
N LEU A 45 7.95 8.26 9.24
CA LEU A 45 7.23 7.60 8.16
C LEU A 45 5.85 7.08 8.62
N PRO A 46 5.71 6.36 9.75
CA PRO A 46 4.39 5.88 10.21
C PRO A 46 3.41 7.02 10.49
N LEU A 47 3.90 8.12 11.09
CA LEU A 47 3.09 9.31 11.37
C LEU A 47 2.69 10.03 10.08
N ALA A 48 3.64 10.24 9.17
CA ALA A 48 3.41 10.85 7.87
C ALA A 48 2.36 10.07 7.07
N GLN A 49 2.48 8.75 7.06
CA GLN A 49 1.56 7.86 6.35
C GLN A 49 0.15 7.95 6.94
N HIS A 50 0.01 7.99 8.27
CA HIS A 50 -1.28 8.23 8.92
C HIS A 50 -1.90 9.57 8.52
N ILE A 51 -1.12 10.66 8.64
CA ILE A 51 -1.54 12.01 8.27
C ILE A 51 -1.96 12.09 6.80
N LEU A 52 -1.22 11.45 5.89
CA LEU A 52 -1.55 11.43 4.47
C LEU A 52 -2.83 10.64 4.19
N CYS A 53 -3.04 9.52 4.88
CA CYS A 53 -4.28 8.77 4.78
C CYS A 53 -5.48 9.63 5.21
N ASP A 54 -5.35 10.39 6.32
CA ASP A 54 -6.35 11.36 6.78
C ASP A 54 -6.57 12.50 5.78
N PHE A 55 -5.50 13.06 5.24
CA PHE A 55 -5.55 14.13 4.24
C PHE A 55 -6.24 13.70 2.95
N ILE A 56 -5.88 12.53 2.40
CA ILE A 56 -6.52 11.94 1.21
C ILE A 56 -8.00 11.71 1.48
N TRP A 57 -8.34 11.18 2.65
CA TRP A 57 -9.73 10.94 3.02
C TRP A 57 -10.55 12.24 3.08
N GLU A 58 -10.08 13.25 3.80
CA GLU A 58 -10.82 14.50 4.01
C GLU A 58 -10.88 15.38 2.75
N GLN A 59 -9.83 15.37 1.91
CA GLN A 59 -9.80 16.19 0.69
C GLN A 59 -10.40 15.51 -0.53
N LEU A 60 -10.22 14.19 -0.70
CA LEU A 60 -10.71 13.48 -1.89
C LEU A 60 -11.91 12.58 -1.59
N VAL A 61 -11.75 11.60 -0.70
CA VAL A 61 -12.72 10.49 -0.58
C VAL A 61 -14.05 10.96 0.01
N LYS A 62 -14.01 11.68 1.14
CA LYS A 62 -15.20 12.16 1.84
C LYS A 62 -16.02 13.13 0.99
N ARG A 63 -15.34 13.96 0.20
CA ARG A 63 -15.92 14.97 -0.70
C ARG A 63 -16.40 14.42 -2.04
N ASN A 64 -16.09 13.16 -2.35
CA ASN A 64 -16.49 12.55 -3.62
C ASN A 64 -18.00 12.29 -3.69
N ASN A 65 -18.78 13.33 -4.02
CA ASN A 65 -20.23 13.27 -4.19
C ASN A 65 -20.62 12.98 -5.66
N SER A 66 -19.73 13.24 -6.60
CA SER A 66 -19.94 13.04 -8.04
C SER A 66 -19.58 11.63 -8.53
N SER A 67 -19.34 10.70 -7.60
CA SER A 67 -19.00 9.29 -7.88
C SER A 67 -17.80 9.10 -8.82
N HIS A 68 -16.73 9.90 -8.69
CA HIS A 68 -15.47 9.61 -9.38
C HIS A 68 -14.96 8.24 -8.93
N LYS A 69 -14.36 7.46 -9.84
CA LYS A 69 -13.70 6.19 -9.49
C LYS A 69 -12.31 6.53 -8.94
N ILE A 70 -12.13 6.36 -7.64
CA ILE A 70 -10.87 6.66 -6.97
C ILE A 70 -10.27 5.35 -6.46
N ARG A 71 -8.96 5.18 -6.58
CA ARG A 71 -8.22 4.11 -5.92
C ARG A 71 -7.15 4.70 -5.01
N VAL A 72 -7.22 4.38 -3.73
CA VAL A 72 -6.20 4.73 -2.74
C VAL A 72 -5.34 3.50 -2.50
N LEU A 73 -4.05 3.61 -2.79
CA LEU A 73 -3.06 2.57 -2.58
C LEU A 73 -2.23 2.95 -1.36
N ILE A 74 -2.10 2.05 -0.39
CA ILE A 74 -1.32 2.23 0.83
C ILE A 74 -0.26 1.14 0.84
N ASP A 75 0.96 1.51 0.48
CA ASP A 75 2.11 0.62 0.49
C ASP A 75 2.70 0.47 1.90
N GLU A 76 3.32 -0.68 2.19
CA GLU A 76 3.89 -1.02 3.50
C GLU A 76 2.93 -0.75 4.68
N ALA A 77 1.66 -1.15 4.52
CA ALA A 77 0.60 -0.84 5.47
C ALA A 77 0.80 -1.46 6.86
N TRP A 78 1.71 -2.44 7.02
CA TRP A 78 2.07 -3.00 8.33
C TRP A 78 2.57 -1.92 9.30
N ARG A 79 3.14 -0.82 8.79
CA ARG A 79 3.62 0.31 9.61
C ARG A 79 2.48 0.98 10.37
N LEU A 80 1.30 1.07 9.74
CA LEU A 80 0.11 1.66 10.36
C LEU A 80 -0.47 0.76 11.45
N VAL A 81 -0.27 -0.56 11.37
CA VAL A 81 -0.74 -1.51 12.39
C VAL A 81 -0.07 -1.26 13.75
N LYS A 82 1.15 -0.69 13.76
CA LYS A 82 1.90 -0.36 14.98
C LYS A 82 1.38 0.90 15.69
N ILE A 83 0.47 1.66 15.07
CA ILE A 83 -0.14 2.89 15.63
C ILE A 83 -1.66 2.66 15.76
N PRO A 84 -2.21 2.56 16.99
CA PRO A 84 -3.63 2.27 17.19
C PRO A 84 -4.59 3.23 16.47
N GLU A 85 -4.30 4.53 16.52
CA GLU A 85 -5.13 5.56 15.87
C GLU A 85 -5.11 5.43 14.35
N ALA A 86 -3.95 5.10 13.77
CA ALA A 86 -3.82 4.89 12.34
C ALA A 86 -4.53 3.61 11.88
N LEU A 87 -4.47 2.55 12.69
CA LEU A 87 -5.17 1.30 12.44
C LEU A 87 -6.70 1.47 12.49
N GLU A 88 -7.20 2.20 13.49
CA GLU A 88 -8.63 2.54 13.58
C GLU A 88 -9.08 3.36 12.36
N PHE A 89 -8.27 4.34 11.95
CA PHE A 89 -8.54 5.12 10.77
C PHE A 89 -8.56 4.27 9.48
N LEU A 90 -7.59 3.35 9.34
CA LEU A 90 -7.53 2.43 8.21
C LEU A 90 -8.79 1.54 8.16
N ASP A 91 -9.24 0.98 9.28
CA ASP A 91 -10.49 0.22 9.35
C ASP A 91 -11.72 1.04 8.93
N LYS A 92 -11.80 2.29 9.41
CA LYS A 92 -12.86 3.23 9.01
C LYS A 92 -12.83 3.49 7.50
N MET A 93 -11.64 3.65 6.91
CA MET A 93 -11.48 3.83 5.47
C MET A 93 -12.04 2.62 4.70
N PHE A 94 -11.63 1.40 5.06
CA PHE A 94 -12.09 0.18 4.41
C PHE A 94 -13.62 0.00 4.48
N ARG A 95 -14.25 0.37 5.60
CA ARG A 95 -15.72 0.27 5.74
C ARG A 95 -16.49 1.32 4.94
N ARG A 96 -15.92 2.52 4.75
CA ARG A 96 -16.67 3.69 4.25
C ARG A 96 -16.32 4.08 2.82
N ALA A 97 -15.10 3.80 2.34
CA ALA A 97 -14.62 4.19 1.02
C ALA A 97 -15.53 3.70 -0.12
N ARG A 98 -16.07 2.47 -0.02
CA ARG A 98 -17.00 1.90 -1.00
C ARG A 98 -18.23 2.77 -1.24
N LYS A 99 -18.78 3.42 -0.21
CA LYS A 99 -19.96 4.31 -0.32
C LYS A 99 -19.66 5.60 -1.08
N LYS A 100 -18.38 5.90 -1.31
CA LYS A 100 -17.86 7.08 -2.01
C LYS A 100 -17.23 6.72 -3.36
N ASN A 101 -17.59 5.56 -3.93
CA ASN A 101 -17.01 5.03 -5.17
C ASN A 101 -15.46 4.96 -5.14
N THR A 102 -14.91 4.69 -3.96
CA THR A 102 -13.47 4.60 -3.72
C THR A 102 -13.07 3.17 -3.38
N SER A 103 -12.06 2.66 -4.07
CA SER A 103 -11.36 1.41 -3.76
C SER A 103 -10.16 1.73 -2.86
N THR A 104 -10.04 1.04 -1.73
CA THR A 104 -8.85 1.10 -0.87
C THR A 104 -8.09 -0.20 -1.01
N VAL A 105 -6.78 -0.12 -1.24
CA VAL A 105 -5.87 -1.26 -1.35
C VAL A 105 -4.73 -1.06 -0.36
N VAL A 106 -4.46 -2.09 0.43
CA VAL A 106 -3.27 -2.16 1.29
C VAL A 106 -2.31 -3.19 0.72
N ILE A 107 -1.03 -2.86 0.74
CA ILE A 107 0.05 -3.73 0.30
C ILE A 107 0.98 -3.94 1.50
N SER A 108 1.36 -5.18 1.75
CA SER A 108 2.30 -5.56 2.80
C SER A 108 3.10 -6.77 2.34
N GLN A 109 4.42 -6.74 2.55
CA GLN A 109 5.31 -7.84 2.19
C GLN A 109 5.30 -8.97 3.22
N GLN A 110 5.21 -8.62 4.50
CA GLN A 110 5.24 -9.58 5.60
C GLN A 110 3.85 -9.74 6.20
N PHE A 111 3.31 -10.96 6.08
CA PHE A 111 1.98 -11.26 6.59
C PHE A 111 1.90 -11.12 8.11
N HIS A 112 2.91 -11.61 8.84
CA HIS A 112 2.94 -11.61 10.30
C HIS A 112 3.13 -10.20 10.91
N GLU A 113 3.73 -9.26 10.17
CA GLU A 113 3.81 -7.86 10.61
C GLU A 113 2.49 -7.10 10.40
N PHE A 114 1.69 -7.52 9.42
CA PHE A 114 0.40 -6.92 9.13
C PHE A 114 -0.73 -7.55 9.96
N TYR A 115 -0.77 -8.87 10.08
CA TYR A 115 -1.90 -9.58 10.67
C TYR A 115 -1.92 -9.46 12.20
N SER A 116 -3.01 -8.88 12.71
CA SER A 116 -3.33 -8.80 14.13
C SER A 116 -4.86 -8.86 14.34
N GLU A 117 -5.32 -8.92 15.58
CA GLU A 117 -6.75 -8.82 15.90
C GLU A 117 -7.40 -7.56 15.29
N GLY A 118 -6.68 -6.43 15.28
CA GLY A 118 -7.20 -5.17 14.76
C GLY A 118 -7.30 -5.11 13.23
N THR A 119 -6.54 -5.95 12.50
CA THR A 119 -6.61 -5.99 11.03
C THR A 119 -7.62 -7.00 10.49
N LYS A 120 -8.23 -7.84 11.34
CA LYS A 120 -9.24 -8.84 10.92
C LYS A 120 -10.41 -8.18 10.19
N SER A 121 -10.88 -7.04 10.67
CA SER A 121 -11.98 -6.32 10.02
C SER A 121 -11.56 -5.73 8.67
N ILE A 122 -10.33 -5.23 8.53
CA ILE A 122 -9.78 -4.77 7.25
C ILE A 122 -9.78 -5.91 6.24
N ILE A 123 -9.22 -7.07 6.62
CA ILE A 123 -9.16 -8.29 5.80
C ILE A 123 -10.56 -8.75 5.36
N LYS A 124 -11.53 -8.70 6.29
CA LYS A 124 -12.92 -9.08 6.01
C LYS A 124 -13.61 -8.13 5.04
N ASN A 125 -13.32 -6.83 5.09
CA ASN A 125 -13.89 -5.82 4.18
C ASN A 125 -13.15 -5.75 2.82
N ALA A 126 -12.01 -6.42 2.67
CA ALA A 126 -11.27 -6.51 1.42
C ALA A 126 -11.78 -7.68 0.57
N ASP A 127 -12.78 -7.46 -0.29
CA ASP A 127 -13.40 -8.52 -1.12
C ASP A 127 -12.40 -9.17 -2.09
N THR A 128 -11.42 -8.39 -2.58
CA THR A 128 -10.37 -8.83 -3.50
C THR A 128 -9.03 -8.93 -2.78
N LYS A 129 -8.35 -10.07 -2.95
CA LYS A 129 -7.07 -10.38 -2.33
C LYS A 129 -6.14 -10.95 -3.40
N LEU A 130 -4.96 -10.36 -3.54
CA LEU A 130 -3.92 -10.87 -4.43
C LEU A 130 -2.75 -11.32 -3.57
N PHE A 131 -2.45 -12.61 -3.64
CA PHE A 131 -1.29 -13.21 -2.98
C PHE A 131 -0.19 -13.40 -4.02
N LEU A 132 0.90 -12.68 -3.85
CA LEU A 132 2.17 -12.95 -4.52
C LEU A 132 2.95 -14.00 -3.70
N PRO A 133 4.08 -14.55 -4.20
CA PRO A 133 4.86 -15.54 -3.46
C PRO A 133 5.19 -15.06 -2.04
N PRO A 134 4.62 -15.67 -1.00
CA PRO A 134 4.92 -15.30 0.38
C PRO A 134 6.15 -16.08 0.89
N ASP A 135 6.63 -15.73 2.07
CA ASP A 135 7.56 -16.59 2.80
C ASP A 135 6.92 -17.96 3.09
N ALA A 136 7.67 -19.04 2.89
CA ALA A 136 7.17 -20.41 3.08
C ALA A 136 6.57 -20.65 4.48
N THR A 137 7.12 -19.99 5.49
CA THR A 137 6.63 -20.04 6.89
C THR A 137 5.25 -19.40 7.06
N SER A 138 4.88 -18.44 6.22
CA SER A 138 3.61 -17.70 6.32
C SER A 138 2.44 -18.41 5.63
N VAL A 139 2.69 -19.40 4.76
CA VAL A 139 1.63 -20.01 3.93
C VAL A 139 0.56 -20.69 4.78
N LYS A 140 0.95 -21.34 5.89
CA LYS A 140 0.00 -22.01 6.78
C LYS A 140 -0.97 -21.00 7.42
N ASP A 141 -0.45 -19.88 7.91
CA ASP A 141 -1.27 -18.85 8.55
C ASP A 141 -2.15 -18.12 7.53
N ILE A 142 -1.61 -17.86 6.33
CA ILE A 142 -2.37 -17.31 5.21
C ILE A 142 -3.52 -18.27 4.84
N GLN A 143 -3.26 -19.57 4.75
CA GLN A 143 -4.28 -20.58 4.45
C GLN A 143 -5.43 -20.53 5.47
N GLU A 144 -5.11 -20.48 6.76
CA GLU A 144 -6.09 -20.43 7.83
C GLU A 144 -6.90 -19.13 7.82
N VAL A 145 -6.21 -17.98 7.78
CA VAL A 145 -6.84 -16.65 7.88
C VAL A 145 -7.70 -16.32 6.66
N PHE A 146 -7.25 -16.71 5.47
CA PHE A 146 -7.94 -16.41 4.22
C PHE A 146 -8.81 -17.56 3.71
N GLN A 147 -8.93 -18.64 4.48
CA GLN A 147 -9.72 -19.84 4.17
C GLN A 147 -9.37 -20.39 2.78
N LEU A 148 -8.08 -20.55 2.54
CA LEU A 148 -7.60 -21.10 1.28
C LEU A 148 -7.83 -22.62 1.25
N THR A 149 -8.15 -23.15 0.08
CA THR A 149 -8.19 -24.60 -0.11
C THR A 149 -6.77 -25.18 -0.04
N GLU A 150 -6.64 -26.50 0.18
CA GLU A 150 -5.31 -27.14 0.18
C GLU A 150 -4.59 -26.94 -1.15
N GLY A 151 -5.32 -26.98 -2.28
CA GLY A 151 -4.73 -26.73 -3.60
C GLY A 151 -4.30 -25.28 -3.82
N GLU A 152 -5.00 -24.32 -3.21
CA GLU A 152 -4.60 -22.89 -3.22
C GLU A 152 -3.35 -22.67 -2.37
N ALA A 153 -3.28 -23.27 -1.19
CA ALA A 153 -2.12 -23.20 -0.31
C ALA A 153 -0.89 -23.87 -0.95
N GLU A 154 -1.06 -25.05 -1.55
CA GLU A 154 0.02 -25.75 -2.25
C GLU A 154 0.54 -24.97 -3.46
N PHE A 155 -0.35 -24.30 -4.19
CA PHE A 155 0.06 -23.36 -5.22
C PHE A 155 0.88 -22.21 -4.64
N LEU A 156 0.46 -21.59 -3.53
CA LEU A 156 1.25 -20.53 -2.89
C LEU A 156 2.63 -20.99 -2.39
N ARG A 157 2.79 -22.25 -1.96
CA ARG A 157 4.10 -22.83 -1.58
C ARG A 157 5.07 -22.93 -2.76
N THR A 158 4.54 -23.13 -3.97
CA THR A 158 5.31 -23.36 -5.20
C THR A 158 5.34 -22.14 -6.13
N CYS A 159 4.58 -21.09 -5.79
CA CYS A 159 4.39 -19.85 -6.54
C CYS A 159 5.73 -19.13 -6.75
N ARG A 160 6.00 -18.73 -7.99
CA ARG A 160 7.24 -18.04 -8.38
C ARG A 160 7.00 -16.55 -8.58
N ARG A 161 8.09 -15.78 -8.61
CA ARG A 161 8.01 -14.36 -8.99
C ARG A 161 7.38 -14.25 -10.38
N GLY A 162 6.36 -13.41 -10.51
CA GLY A 162 5.56 -13.31 -11.73
C GLY A 162 4.30 -14.17 -11.69
N GLU A 163 4.10 -15.00 -10.67
CA GLU A 163 2.85 -15.74 -10.45
C GLU A 163 2.09 -15.14 -9.24
N GLY A 164 0.79 -15.42 -9.16
CA GLY A 164 0.00 -15.02 -8.00
C GLY A 164 -1.33 -15.75 -7.90
N LEU A 165 -1.91 -15.76 -6.70
CA LEU A 165 -3.26 -16.24 -6.46
C LEU A 165 -4.19 -15.03 -6.27
N LEU A 166 -5.13 -14.83 -7.18
CA LEU A 166 -6.20 -13.85 -7.04
C LEU A 166 -7.42 -14.52 -6.43
N LYS A 167 -7.87 -14.04 -5.28
CA LYS A 167 -9.09 -14.49 -4.61
C LYS A 167 -10.09 -13.34 -4.54
N VAL A 168 -11.27 -13.54 -5.10
CA VAL A 168 -12.40 -12.62 -5.03
C VAL A 168 -13.56 -13.37 -4.38
N ASN A 169 -13.84 -13.04 -3.12
CA ASN A 169 -14.75 -13.82 -2.28
C ASN A 169 -14.37 -15.31 -2.26
N ASN A 170 -15.23 -16.17 -2.81
CA ASN A 170 -15.04 -17.63 -2.86
C ASN A 170 -14.47 -18.12 -4.19
N ILE A 171 -14.21 -17.22 -5.14
CA ILE A 171 -13.65 -17.55 -6.45
C ILE A 171 -12.17 -17.25 -6.42
N SER A 172 -11.36 -18.18 -6.90
CA SER A 172 -9.92 -18.02 -7.00
C SER A 172 -9.43 -18.30 -8.42
N ALA A 173 -8.43 -17.55 -8.84
CA ALA A 173 -7.74 -17.71 -10.11
C ALA A 173 -6.23 -17.66 -9.88
N LYS A 174 -5.50 -18.56 -10.55
CA LYS A 174 -4.05 -18.44 -10.68
C LYS A 174 -3.76 -17.39 -11.74
N LEU A 175 -2.80 -16.53 -11.44
CA LEU A 175 -2.34 -15.48 -12.33
C LEU A 175 -0.90 -15.73 -12.72
N GLU A 176 -0.61 -15.41 -13.97
CA GLU A 176 0.72 -15.17 -14.49
C GLU A 176 0.78 -13.69 -14.89
N ILE A 177 1.82 -13.01 -14.42
CA ILE A 177 2.00 -11.57 -14.46
C ILE A 177 3.30 -11.31 -15.22
N GLU A 178 3.14 -10.90 -16.47
CA GLU A 178 4.24 -10.43 -17.30
C GLU A 178 4.25 -8.91 -17.32
N ILE A 179 5.42 -8.32 -17.09
CA ILE A 179 5.60 -6.86 -17.17
C ILE A 179 6.36 -6.55 -18.47
N PRO A 180 5.76 -5.77 -19.39
CA PRO A 180 6.43 -5.38 -20.62
C PRO A 180 7.79 -4.69 -20.34
N PRO A 181 8.81 -4.89 -21.19
CA PRO A 181 10.14 -4.29 -20.98
C PRO A 181 10.10 -2.76 -20.80
N VAL A 182 9.21 -2.09 -21.53
CA VAL A 182 9.02 -0.63 -21.42
C VAL A 182 8.49 -0.22 -20.05
N GLU A 183 7.62 -1.01 -19.41
CA GLU A 183 7.10 -0.73 -18.08
C GLU A 183 8.14 -1.10 -17.00
N MET A 184 8.90 -2.18 -17.21
CA MET A 184 10.00 -2.58 -16.33
C MET A 184 11.07 -1.50 -16.18
N GLU A 185 11.24 -0.60 -17.16
CA GLU A 185 12.14 0.55 -17.00
C GLU A 185 11.69 1.50 -15.88
N PHE A 186 10.37 1.69 -15.74
CA PHE A 186 9.80 2.60 -14.73
C PHE A 186 9.68 1.96 -13.36
N VAL A 187 9.38 0.65 -13.30
CA VAL A 187 9.11 -0.05 -12.03
C VAL A 187 10.32 -0.80 -11.45
N GLU A 188 11.47 -0.80 -12.13
CA GLU A 188 12.67 -1.41 -11.59
C GLU A 188 13.05 -0.75 -10.27
N THR A 189 13.25 -1.56 -9.23
CA THR A 189 13.69 -1.11 -7.90
C THR A 189 15.04 -1.71 -7.54
N ASN A 190 15.49 -2.75 -8.24
CA ASN A 190 16.79 -3.36 -7.99
C ASN A 190 17.92 -2.41 -8.42
N GLN A 191 18.72 -1.99 -7.45
CA GLN A 191 19.83 -1.07 -7.66
C GLN A 191 20.91 -1.64 -8.59
N ASN A 192 21.14 -2.95 -8.58
CA ASN A 192 22.13 -3.59 -9.46
C ASN A 192 21.67 -3.48 -10.92
N ASN A 193 20.42 -3.82 -11.20
CA ASN A 193 19.83 -3.71 -12.54
C ASN A 193 19.82 -2.25 -13.03
N LYS A 194 19.56 -1.30 -12.13
CA LYS A 194 19.64 0.14 -12.45
C LYS A 194 21.05 0.56 -12.83
N HIS A 195 22.05 0.17 -12.05
CA HIS A 195 23.45 0.49 -12.33
C HIS A 195 23.94 -0.15 -13.64
N GLU A 196 23.65 -1.42 -13.88
CA GLU A 196 24.02 -2.12 -15.11
C GLU A 196 23.44 -1.41 -16.35
N ARG A 197 22.15 -1.05 -16.32
CA ARG A 197 21.49 -0.31 -17.41
C ARG A 197 22.05 1.10 -17.60
N GLN A 198 22.43 1.79 -16.52
CA GLN A 198 23.09 3.10 -16.63
C GLN A 198 24.45 2.98 -17.32
N MET A 199 25.22 1.94 -17.00
CA MET A 199 26.50 1.66 -17.68
C MET A 199 26.29 1.32 -19.16
N GLU A 200 25.26 0.56 -19.50
CA GLU A 200 24.91 0.25 -20.90
C GLU A 200 24.50 1.51 -21.68
N LYS A 201 23.65 2.37 -21.11
CA LYS A 201 23.26 3.64 -21.74
C LYS A 201 24.46 4.57 -21.95
N GLN A 202 25.41 4.60 -21.02
CA GLN A 202 26.65 5.38 -21.18
C GLN A 202 27.57 4.81 -22.27
N LYS A 203 27.59 3.49 -22.48
CA LYS A 203 28.35 2.87 -23.59
C LYS A 203 27.72 3.15 -24.96
N VAL A 204 26.39 3.20 -25.05
CA VAL A 204 25.65 3.45 -26.30
C VAL A 204 25.60 4.93 -26.67
N GLY A 205 25.59 5.84 -25.69
CA GLY A 205 25.59 7.30 -25.91
C GLY A 205 26.96 7.93 -26.21
N VAL A 206 28.02 7.13 -26.30
CA VAL A 206 29.40 7.56 -26.61
C VAL A 206 29.84 7.10 -28.02
N ALA A 207 28.91 6.59 -28.84
CA ALA A 207 29.12 6.24 -30.24
C ALA A 207 28.48 7.27 -31.19
#